data_AF-A0A7C1Z7K9-F1
#
_entry.id   AF-A0A7C1Z7K9-F1
#
_cell.length_a   1.000
_cell.length_b   1.000
_cell.length_c   1.000
_cell.angle_alpha   90.00
_cell.angle_beta   90.00
_cell.angle_gamma   90.00
#
_symmetry.space_group_name_H-M   'P 1'
#
loop_
_entity.id
_entity.type
_entity.pdbx_description
1 polymer ?
#
loop_
_entity_poly.entity_id
_entity_poly.type
_entity_poly.pdbx_seq_one_letter_code
_entity_poly.pdbx_strand_id
1 'polypeptide(L)' 'MAVTIINGITAVPGIRVGHATDPVGLTGCTVVLCEKGAVGGVDQRGGAPGTRETDLLRPLHLVQKVHAVLLAGGSAFGL' A
#
# COMPACT_ATOMS: atom_id res chain seq x y z
N MET A 1 20.88 17.25 21.41
CA MET A 1 20.09 16.04 21.11
C MET A 1 20.01 15.90 19.61
N ALA A 2 20.51 14.81 19.02
CA ALA A 2 20.42 14.60 17.58
C ALA A 2 18.99 14.17 17.22
N VAL A 3 18.30 14.97 16.39
CA VAL A 3 17.04 14.57 15.78
C VAL A 3 17.39 13.48 14.76
N THR A 4 16.99 12.24 15.03
CA THR A 4 17.13 11.16 14.05
C THR A 4 16.09 11.38 12.97
N ILE A 5 16.51 11.82 11.78
CA ILE A 5 15.62 11.89 10.63
C ILE A 5 15.42 10.47 10.13
N ILE A 6 14.19 9.98 10.24
CA ILE A 6 13.77 8.72 9.63
C ILE A 6 13.60 9.01 8.14
N ASN A 7 14.40 8.36 7.29
CA ASN A 7 14.27 8.48 5.83
C ASN A 7 13.32 7.38 5.33
N GLY A 8 12.17 7.76 4.76
CA GLY A 8 11.18 6.83 4.19
C GLY A 8 9.74 7.16 4.58
N ILE A 9 8.78 6.35 4.11
CA ILE A 9 7.35 6.60 4.32
C ILE A 9 6.91 6.54 5.80
N THR A 10 7.63 5.76 6.63
CA THR A 10 7.38 5.65 8.07
C THR A 10 7.83 6.87 8.87
N ALA A 11 8.46 7.87 8.22
CA ALA A 11 8.65 9.19 8.80
C ALA A 11 7.32 9.90 9.07
N VAL A 12 6.26 9.52 8.34
CA VAL A 12 4.88 9.99 8.59
C VAL A 12 4.32 9.23 9.80
N PRO A 13 3.96 9.92 10.90
CA PRO A 13 3.45 9.26 12.10
C PRO A 13 2.19 8.43 11.83
N GLY A 14 2.16 7.21 12.36
CA GLY A 14 1.02 6.29 12.21
C GLY A 14 1.03 5.44 10.93
N ILE A 15 1.97 5.67 10.00
CA ILE A 15 2.25 4.75 8.90
C ILE A 15 3.20 3.65 9.37
N ARG A 16 2.80 2.40 9.16
CA ARG A 16 3.64 1.21 9.38
C ARG A 16 3.87 0.51 8.04
N VAL A 17 4.99 -0.17 7.89
CA VAL A 17 5.28 -0.98 6.70
C VAL A 17 5.67 -2.40 7.13
N GLY A 18 5.09 -3.41 6.48
CA GLY A 18 5.43 -4.82 6.68
C GLY A 18 5.79 -5.47 5.36
N HIS A 19 6.71 -6.44 5.42
CA HIS A 19 7.17 -7.20 4.25
C HIS A 19 7.15 -8.69 4.56
N ALA A 20 6.73 -9.48 3.57
CA ALA A 20 6.94 -10.93 3.55
C ALA A 20 7.60 -11.30 2.23
N THR A 21 8.71 -12.03 2.29
CA THR A 21 9.51 -12.39 1.12
C THR A 21 9.70 -13.89 1.08
N ASP A 22 9.44 -14.50 -0.08
CA ASP A 22 9.80 -15.88 -0.38
C ASP A 22 11.05 -15.88 -1.27
N PRO A 23 12.24 -16.23 -0.71
CA PRO A 23 13.48 -16.24 -1.47
C PRO A 23 13.59 -17.43 -2.44
N VAL A 24 12.79 -18.49 -2.26
CA VAL A 24 12.79 -19.66 -3.15
C VAL A 24 11.85 -19.40 -4.33
N GLY A 25 10.64 -18.92 -4.05
CA GLY A 25 9.65 -18.53 -5.06
C GLY A 25 9.97 -17.21 -5.78
N LEU A 26 11.00 -16.47 -5.35
CA LEU A 26 11.41 -15.16 -5.86
C LEU A 26 10.24 -14.16 -5.92
N THR A 27 9.45 -14.13 -4.86
CA THR A 27 8.25 -13.29 -4.77
C THR A 27 8.08 -12.74 -3.35
N GLY A 28 7.04 -11.95 -3.13
CA GLY A 28 6.71 -11.40 -1.82
C GLY A 28 5.58 -10.39 -1.89
N CYS A 29 5.30 -9.78 -0.74
CA CYS A 29 4.38 -8.68 -0.64
C CYS A 29 4.84 -7.64 0.38
N THR A 30 4.35 -6.42 0.19
CA THR A 30 4.56 -5.27 1.06
C THR A 30 3.22 -4.66 1.40
N VAL A 31 2.99 -4.41 2.68
CA VAL A 31 1.80 -3.71 3.18
C VAL A 31 2.22 -2.37 3.75
N VAL A 32 1.65 -1.28 3.23
CA VAL A 32 1.63 0.01 3.92
C VAL A 32 0.36 0.07 4.75
N LEU A 33 0.50 0.10 6.08
CA LEU A 33 -0.59 0.02 7.05
C LEU A 33 -0.84 1.36 7.72
N CYS A 34 -2.09 1.80 7.70
CA CYS A 34 -2.64 2.99 8.33
C CYS A 34 -3.69 2.55 9.35
N GLU A 35 -3.30 2.13 10.54
CA GLU A 35 -4.21 1.45 11.50
C GLU A 35 -5.46 2.24 11.87
N LYS A 36 -5.36 3.58 11.91
CA LYS A 36 -6.48 4.49 12.20
C LYS A 36 -7.28 4.91 10.96
N GLY A 37 -6.96 4.33 9.81
CA GLY A 37 -7.46 4.69 8.49
C GLY A 37 -6.84 6.00 7.97
N ALA A 38 -6.68 6.08 6.65
CA ALA A 38 -6.23 7.28 5.93
C ALA A 38 -7.17 7.55 4.75
N VAL A 39 -7.32 8.83 4.39
CA VAL A 39 -7.96 9.23 3.12
C VAL A 39 -7.05 8.71 1.99
N GLY A 40 -7.64 8.01 1.02
CA GLY A 40 -6.91 7.41 -0.08
C GLY A 40 -7.35 7.95 -1.44
N GLY A 41 -6.46 7.84 -2.42
CA GLY A 41 -6.71 8.09 -3.83
C GLY A 41 -5.74 7.24 -4.66
N VAL A 42 -6.10 6.96 -5.91
CA VAL A 42 -5.26 6.15 -6.81
C VAL A 42 -5.25 6.73 -8.22
N ASP A 43 -4.08 6.72 -8.85
CA ASP A 43 -3.88 7.05 -10.26
C ASP A 43 -3.16 5.87 -10.92
N GLN A 44 -3.87 5.16 -11.79
CA GLN A 44 -3.34 4.03 -12.54
C GLN A 44 -2.91 4.50 -13.92
N ARG A 45 -1.62 4.41 -14.24
CA ARG A 45 -1.07 4.95 -15.50
C ARG A 45 -0.59 3.92 -16.53
N GLY A 46 -0.41 2.66 -16.14
CA GLY A 46 0.04 1.59 -17.04
C GLY A 46 -1.06 1.03 -17.94
N GLY A 47 -0.73 0.49 -19.12
CA GLY A 47 -1.73 -0.07 -20.04
C GLY A 47 -2.32 -1.44 -19.64
N ALA A 48 -1.69 -2.15 -18.70
CA ALA A 48 -2.07 -3.49 -18.28
C ALA A 48 -2.04 -3.60 -16.73
N PRO A 49 -3.04 -3.04 -16.02
CA PRO A 49 -3.08 -3.05 -14.57
C PRO A 49 -3.43 -4.43 -14.00
N GLY A 50 -2.80 -4.79 -12.88
CA GLY A 50 -3.27 -5.81 -11.95
C GLY A 50 -3.65 -5.12 -10.64
N THR A 51 -4.92 -4.75 -10.50
CA THR A 51 -5.41 -3.96 -9.36
C THR A 51 -6.62 -4.61 -8.71
N ARG A 52 -6.80 -4.32 -7.42
CA ARG A 52 -7.98 -4.69 -6.63
C ARG A 52 -8.49 -3.45 -5.91
N GLU A 53 -9.80 -3.27 -5.89
CA GLU A 53 -10.50 -2.22 -5.10
C GLU A 53 -10.16 -0.76 -5.48
N THR A 54 -9.73 -0.47 -6.72
CA THR A 54 -9.44 0.91 -7.11
C THR A 54 -10.68 1.80 -7.15
N ASP A 55 -11.85 1.21 -7.42
CA ASP A 55 -13.10 1.98 -7.52
C ASP A 55 -13.52 2.58 -6.19
N LEU A 56 -13.29 1.93 -5.04
CA LEU A 56 -13.68 2.52 -3.74
C LEU A 56 -12.94 3.82 -3.42
N LEU A 57 -11.79 4.08 -4.07
CA LEU A 57 -10.98 5.28 -3.86
C LEU A 57 -11.46 6.50 -4.67
N ARG A 58 -12.58 6.37 -5.40
CA ARG A 58 -13.18 7.51 -6.10
C ARG A 58 -13.88 8.44 -5.09
N PRO A 59 -13.70 9.78 -5.17
CA PRO A 59 -14.22 10.76 -4.18
C PRO A 59 -15.73 10.79 -3.92
N LEU A 60 -16.53 10.04 -4.68
CA LEU A 60 -18.00 9.99 -4.56
C LEU A 60 -18.51 8.63 -4.07
N HIS A 61 -17.62 7.69 -3.75
CA HIS A 61 -18.00 6.36 -3.27
C HIS A 61 -18.08 6.33 -1.74
N LEU A 62 -18.74 5.29 -1.22
CA LEU A 62 -19.09 5.17 0.20
C LEU A 62 -17.87 5.19 1.13
N VAL A 63 -16.77 4.55 0.73
CA VAL A 63 -15.62 4.33 1.60
C VAL A 63 -14.83 5.63 1.77
N GLN A 64 -14.74 6.11 3.01
CA GLN A 64 -14.06 7.37 3.34
C GLN A 64 -12.59 7.19 3.74
N LYS A 65 -12.21 6.00 4.21
CA LYS A 65 -10.85 5.69 4.68
C LYS A 65 -10.45 4.27 4.33
N VAL A 66 -9.19 4.10 3.94
CA VAL A 66 -8.54 2.79 3.78
C VAL A 66 -7.53 2.57 4.90
N HIS A 67 -7.34 1.31 5.27
CA HIS A 67 -6.44 0.93 6.37
C HIS A 67 -5.13 0.36 5.87
N ALA A 68 -5.04 -0.05 4.61
CA ALA A 68 -3.83 -0.60 4.05
C ALA A 68 -3.77 -0.44 2.53
N VAL A 69 -2.55 -0.42 2.00
CA VAL A 69 -2.24 -0.62 0.58
C VAL A 69 -1.32 -1.83 0.48
N LEU A 70 -1.67 -2.78 -0.41
CA LEU A 70 -0.90 -3.98 -0.68
C LEU A 70 -0.18 -3.84 -2.02
N LEU A 71 1.12 -4.10 -2.01
CA LEU A 71 1.94 -4.31 -3.20
C LEU A 71 2.37 -5.78 -3.20
N ALA A 72 2.02 -6.54 -4.24
CA ALA A 72 2.30 -7.96 -4.31
C ALA A 72 3.02 -8.33 -5.61
N GLY A 73 3.96 -9.27 -5.51
CA GLY A 73 4.45 -10.02 -6.67
C GLY A 73 3.41 -11.02 -7.18
N GLY A 74 3.74 -11.79 -8.21
CA GLY A 74 2.85 -12.84 -8.74
C GLY A 74 1.83 -12.38 -9.78
N SER A 75 1.93 -11.14 -10.28
CA SER A 75 0.99 -10.58 -11.27
C SER A 75 -0.46 -10.64 -10.76
N ALA A 76 -1.43 -10.87 -11.63
CA ALA A 76 -2.84 -10.98 -11.26
C ALA A 76 -3.14 -12.11 -10.25
N PHE A 77 -2.31 -13.16 -10.17
CA PHE A 77 -2.50 -14.26 -9.21
C PHE A 77 -2.10 -13.89 -7.78
N GLY A 78 -1.37 -12.78 -7.60
CA GLY A 78 -0.97 -12.28 -6.28
C GLY A 78 -2.02 -11.41 -5.58
N LEU A 79 -3.14 -11.11 -6.26
CA LEU A 79 -4.28 -10.35 -5.73
C LEU A 79 -5.30 -11.25 -5.04
#